data_AF-A0A2N7X1P3-F1
#
_entry.id   AF-A0A2N7X1P3-F1
#
_cell.length_a   1.000
_cell.length_b   1.000
_cell.length_c   1.000
_cell.angle_alpha   90.00
_cell.angle_beta   90.00
_cell.angle_gamma   90.00
#
_symmetry.space_group_name_H-M   'P 1'
#
loop_
_entity.id
_entity.type
_entity.pdbx_description
1 polymer ?
#
loop_
_entity_poly.entity_id
_entity_poly.type
_entity_poly.pdbx_seq_one_letter_code
_entity_poly.pdbx_strand_id
1 'polypeptide(L)'
;MYVAVKGGERAIEASWRLLEAARRGDRAHPELTIAQIRQQMRLAVARVMTEGSVYDEDLAALAIKQAAGDLVEAIFLLRAYRTTLPRFGYTRPIDTERMEVQRRISATFKDVPGGQLLGPTYDYTQRLLDFSLLAEEESDRDHEGVGAEHSVPPSTGLNAGSAQSGPEAAEPTPTPRVVTLLDAEGLIEQERPSENSAEPVDLALEPLLMPAERAVRLQNLARADEGFLLSTAYSTQRGYARNHPFAGEIRFGKVAVEMEIPELGFAVELGEIEVTECQMINQFAGSKKTPPSFTQGYGLAFGHSERKAMAMSLIDRALRAQELGEAVTAPAQDPEFMLYHSDNVEASGFVQHLKLPHYVDFQSELELIRRLRAAHPAARAAEPEEDAA
;
A
#
# COMPACT_ATOMS: atom_id res chain seq x y z
N MET A 1 50.83 -13.38 -19.24
CA MET A 1 50.75 -12.48 -18.08
C MET A 1 49.44 -11.71 -18.18
N TYR A 2 48.54 -11.84 -17.23
CA TYR A 2 47.32 -11.02 -17.17
C TYR A 2 47.62 -9.76 -16.35
N VAL A 3 47.17 -8.60 -16.81
CA VAL A 3 47.30 -7.32 -16.10
C VAL A 3 45.90 -6.82 -15.78
N ALA A 4 45.64 -6.51 -14.52
CA ALA A 4 44.38 -5.92 -14.11
C ALA A 4 44.28 -4.48 -14.66
N VAL A 5 43.19 -4.17 -15.34
CA VAL A 5 42.88 -2.83 -15.83
C VAL A 5 41.61 -2.31 -15.15
N LYS A 6 41.52 -1.00 -14.94
CA LYS A 6 40.29 -0.38 -14.43
C LYS A 6 39.24 -0.35 -15.54
N GLY A 7 38.04 -0.87 -15.26
CA GLY A 7 36.92 -0.88 -16.21
C GLY A 7 35.52 -0.70 -15.62
N GLY A 8 35.35 -0.88 -14.30
CA GLY A 8 34.04 -0.85 -13.65
C GLY A 8 33.30 0.48 -13.78
N GLU A 9 33.95 1.60 -13.46
CA GLU A 9 33.37 2.95 -13.53
C GLU A 9 32.85 3.29 -14.94
N ARG A 10 33.69 3.09 -15.96
CA ARG A 10 33.30 3.33 -17.37
C ARG A 10 32.12 2.45 -17.81
N ALA A 11 32.05 1.22 -17.33
CA ALA A 11 30.93 0.32 -17.63
C ALA A 11 29.63 0.80 -16.96
N ILE A 12 29.71 1.30 -15.73
CA ILE A 12 28.59 1.89 -14.99
C ILE A 12 28.09 3.17 -15.68
N GLU A 13 28.97 4.09 -16.05
CA GLU A 13 28.57 5.31 -16.76
C GLU A 13 27.95 5.03 -18.13
N ALA A 14 28.45 4.00 -18.83
CA ALA A 14 27.84 3.56 -20.08
C ALA A 14 26.44 2.96 -19.85
N SER A 15 26.25 2.19 -18.78
CA SER A 15 24.94 1.61 -18.47
C SER A 15 23.90 2.68 -18.10
N TRP A 16 24.29 3.75 -17.40
CA TRP A 16 23.41 4.89 -17.12
C TRP A 16 22.90 5.56 -18.41
N ARG A 17 23.78 5.81 -19.38
CA ARG A 17 23.37 6.39 -20.67
C ARG A 17 22.43 5.46 -21.45
N LEU A 18 22.66 4.15 -21.38
CA LEU A 18 21.76 3.17 -22.00
C LEU A 18 20.39 3.16 -21.30
N LEU A 19 20.36 3.27 -19.98
CA LEU A 19 19.11 3.36 -19.21
C LEU A 19 18.34 4.64 -19.54
N GLU A 20 19.00 5.79 -19.63
CA GLU A 20 18.37 7.06 -20.01
C GLU A 20 17.79 7.01 -21.43
N ALA A 21 18.52 6.42 -22.38
CA ALA A 21 18.04 6.24 -23.74
C ALA A 21 16.83 5.30 -23.79
N ALA A 22 16.87 4.20 -23.03
CA ALA A 22 15.74 3.27 -22.91
C ALA A 22 14.51 3.92 -22.27
N ARG A 23 14.70 4.69 -21.18
CA ARG A 23 13.62 5.46 -20.53
C ARG A 23 13.00 6.48 -21.48
N ARG A 24 13.83 7.19 -22.28
CA ARG A 24 13.31 8.20 -23.23
C ARG A 24 12.52 7.55 -24.36
N GLY A 25 12.92 6.37 -24.83
CA GLY A 25 12.26 5.69 -25.95
C GLY A 25 12.40 6.45 -27.28
N ASP A 26 11.46 6.21 -28.19
CA ASP A 26 11.43 6.86 -29.51
C ASP A 26 11.14 8.37 -29.36
N ARG A 27 11.98 9.18 -30.01
CA ARG A 27 11.90 10.64 -29.99
C ARG A 27 10.84 11.20 -30.94
N ALA A 28 10.27 10.37 -31.82
CA ALA A 28 9.10 10.74 -32.59
C ALA A 28 7.87 11.00 -31.70
N HIS A 29 7.81 10.36 -30.53
CA HIS A 29 6.76 10.60 -29.55
C HIS A 29 7.15 11.69 -28.54
N PRO A 30 6.20 12.55 -28.13
CA PRO A 30 6.40 13.49 -27.02
C PRO A 30 6.86 12.79 -25.74
N GLU A 31 7.71 13.46 -24.98
CA GLU A 31 8.14 12.94 -23.68
C GLU A 31 7.01 13.07 -22.65
N LEU A 32 6.83 12.04 -21.81
CA LEU A 32 5.89 12.09 -20.69
C LEU A 32 6.22 13.25 -19.75
N THR A 33 5.23 14.08 -19.46
CA THR A 33 5.33 15.16 -18.49
C THR A 33 4.97 14.67 -17.09
N ILE A 34 5.48 15.36 -16.06
CA ILE A 34 5.11 15.08 -14.66
C ILE A 34 3.60 15.27 -14.46
N ALA A 35 3.03 16.34 -15.03
CA ALA A 35 1.61 16.62 -14.95
C ALA A 35 0.73 15.49 -15.53
N GLN A 36 1.12 14.91 -16.68
CA GLN A 36 0.41 13.76 -17.25
C GLN A 36 0.40 12.56 -16.30
N ILE A 37 1.56 12.19 -15.74
CA ILE A 37 1.66 11.06 -14.81
C ILE A 37 0.85 11.35 -13.54
N ARG A 38 1.03 12.53 -12.95
CA ARG A 38 0.30 12.97 -11.75
C ARG A 38 -1.21 12.85 -11.92
N GLN A 39 -1.75 13.40 -13.01
CA GLN A 39 -3.18 13.55 -13.20
C GLN A 39 -3.84 12.29 -13.78
N GLN A 40 -3.17 11.58 -14.68
CA GLN A 40 -3.77 10.46 -15.44
C GLN A 40 -3.41 9.09 -14.84
N MET A 41 -2.34 9.00 -14.05
CA MET A 41 -1.90 7.77 -13.37
C MET A 41 -2.05 7.85 -11.85
N ARG A 42 -3.09 8.55 -11.38
CA ARG A 42 -3.32 8.88 -9.95
C ARG A 42 -3.20 7.69 -8.99
N LEU A 43 -3.63 6.48 -9.39
CA LEU A 43 -3.55 5.28 -8.53
C LEU A 43 -2.11 4.78 -8.36
N ALA A 44 -1.27 4.90 -9.38
CA ALA A 44 0.15 4.58 -9.28
C ALA A 44 0.88 5.60 -8.39
N VAL A 45 0.55 6.88 -8.56
CA VAL A 45 1.05 7.99 -7.72
C VAL A 45 0.68 7.78 -6.26
N ALA A 46 -0.58 7.45 -5.97
CA ALA A 46 -1.06 7.17 -4.62
C ALA A 46 -0.32 5.98 -3.95
N ARG A 47 -0.04 4.92 -4.72
CA ARG A 47 0.77 3.79 -4.25
C ARG A 47 2.20 4.22 -3.92
N VAL A 48 2.86 4.95 -4.82
CA VAL A 48 4.24 5.43 -4.63
C VAL A 48 4.35 6.39 -3.44
N MET A 49 3.38 7.30 -3.24
CA MET A 49 3.34 8.16 -2.05
C MET A 49 3.20 7.33 -0.76
N THR A 50 2.27 6.37 -0.75
CA THR A 50 1.97 5.54 0.43
C THR A 50 3.17 4.70 0.84
N GLU A 51 3.68 3.90 -0.09
CA GLU A 51 4.82 3.00 0.15
C GLU A 51 6.15 3.74 0.17
N GLY A 52 6.26 4.94 -0.40
CA GLY A 52 7.44 5.82 -0.28
C GLY A 52 7.45 6.66 1.01
N SER A 53 6.31 6.77 1.70
CA SER A 53 6.13 7.57 2.93
C SER A 53 6.40 9.07 2.77
N VAL A 54 6.00 9.62 1.63
CA VAL A 54 6.03 11.05 1.36
C VAL A 54 4.75 11.40 0.62
N TYR A 55 3.96 12.32 1.18
CA TYR A 55 2.80 12.89 0.50
C TYR A 55 3.25 14.08 -0.33
N ASP A 56 3.54 13.83 -1.60
CA ASP A 56 3.81 14.84 -2.63
C ASP A 56 3.59 14.18 -4.00
N GLU A 57 2.53 14.59 -4.69
CA GLU A 57 2.14 13.97 -5.95
C GLU A 57 3.12 14.24 -7.09
N ASP A 58 3.78 15.42 -7.09
CA ASP A 58 4.76 15.79 -8.12
C ASP A 58 6.05 14.99 -7.94
N LEU A 59 6.52 14.80 -6.69
CA LEU A 59 7.67 13.96 -6.40
C LEU A 59 7.41 12.48 -6.69
N ALA A 60 6.22 11.97 -6.36
CA ALA A 60 5.84 10.61 -6.71
C ALA A 60 5.76 10.42 -8.23
N ALA A 61 5.15 11.36 -8.96
CA ALA A 61 5.12 11.34 -10.43
C ALA A 61 6.53 11.45 -11.05
N LEU A 62 7.42 12.26 -10.45
CA LEU A 62 8.83 12.35 -10.84
C LEU A 62 9.55 11.01 -10.64
N ALA A 63 9.37 10.36 -9.50
CA ALA A 63 9.96 9.06 -9.21
C ALA A 63 9.47 8.00 -10.21
N ILE A 64 8.17 7.97 -10.52
CA ILE A 64 7.59 7.08 -11.54
C ILE A 64 8.21 7.33 -12.91
N LYS A 65 8.32 8.60 -13.33
CA LYS A 65 8.95 8.98 -14.59
C LYS A 65 10.41 8.51 -14.63
N GLN A 66 11.17 8.78 -13.57
CA GLN A 66 12.58 8.45 -13.47
C GLN A 66 12.81 6.93 -13.53
N ALA A 67 11.94 6.16 -12.89
CA ALA A 67 11.95 4.70 -12.87
C ALA A 67 11.32 4.04 -14.12
N ALA A 68 10.96 4.82 -15.15
CA ALA A 68 10.31 4.33 -16.36
C ALA A 68 9.04 3.50 -16.09
N GLY A 69 8.29 3.84 -15.02
CA GLY A 69 7.08 3.14 -14.61
C GLY A 69 7.28 1.96 -13.64
N ASP A 70 8.51 1.59 -13.29
CA ASP A 70 8.77 0.62 -12.21
C ASP A 70 8.40 1.24 -10.85
N LEU A 71 7.30 0.79 -10.26
CA LEU A 71 6.80 1.37 -9.02
C LEU A 71 7.67 1.03 -7.81
N VAL A 72 8.34 -0.12 -7.79
CA VAL A 72 9.20 -0.51 -6.66
C VAL A 72 10.46 0.36 -6.65
N GLU A 73 11.05 0.61 -7.82
CA GLU A 73 12.15 1.57 -7.95
C GLU A 73 11.71 3.01 -7.65
N ALA A 74 10.51 3.42 -8.11
CA ALA A 74 9.96 4.73 -7.80
C ALA A 74 9.74 4.94 -6.28
N ILE A 75 9.21 3.93 -5.59
CA ILE A 75 9.06 3.91 -4.14
C ILE A 75 10.42 4.08 -3.47
N PHE A 76 11.44 3.33 -3.93
CA PHE A 76 12.78 3.42 -3.37
C PHE A 76 13.40 4.80 -3.59
N LEU A 77 13.27 5.39 -4.78
CA LEU A 77 13.73 6.76 -5.09
C LEU A 77 13.09 7.79 -4.15
N LEU A 78 11.76 7.73 -3.97
CA LEU A 78 11.04 8.67 -3.11
C LEU A 78 11.42 8.48 -1.63
N ARG A 79 11.55 7.22 -1.18
CA ARG A 79 11.98 6.88 0.18
C ARG A 79 13.42 7.32 0.45
N ALA A 80 14.31 7.17 -0.52
CA ALA A 80 15.68 7.66 -0.44
C ALA A 80 15.71 9.19 -0.38
N TYR A 81 14.94 9.88 -1.23
CA TYR A 81 14.84 11.34 -1.20
C TYR A 81 14.37 11.88 0.15
N ARG A 82 13.41 11.20 0.81
CA ARG A 82 12.95 11.55 2.16
C ARG A 82 14.09 11.68 3.17
N THR A 83 15.13 10.85 3.06
CA THR A 83 16.30 10.90 3.98
C THR A 83 17.15 12.16 3.84
N THR A 84 16.99 12.88 2.72
CA THR A 84 17.70 14.14 2.45
C THR A 84 16.96 15.36 2.99
N LEU A 85 15.70 15.19 3.40
CA LEU A 85 14.84 16.29 3.83
C LEU A 85 14.98 16.56 5.34
N PRO A 86 15.02 17.83 5.76
CA PRO A 86 14.94 18.17 7.17
C PRO A 86 13.55 17.84 7.72
N ARG A 87 13.50 17.39 8.97
CA ARG A 87 12.24 17.22 9.70
C ARG A 87 11.97 18.49 10.52
N PHE A 88 10.93 19.24 10.15
CA PHE A 88 10.54 20.47 10.86
C PHE A 88 9.75 20.20 12.15
N GLY A 89 9.07 19.05 12.25
CA GLY A 89 8.35 18.63 13.45
C GLY A 89 7.27 17.60 13.13
N TYR A 90 6.27 17.51 14.01
CA TYR A 90 5.12 16.61 13.89
C TYR A 90 3.83 17.41 13.77
N THR A 91 2.91 16.91 12.96
CA THR A 91 1.56 17.44 12.85
C THR A 91 0.74 16.97 14.05
N ARG A 92 -0.41 17.61 14.28
CA ARG A 92 -1.47 16.99 15.07
C ARG A 92 -1.97 15.73 14.34
N PRO A 93 -2.55 14.75 15.07
CA PRO A 93 -3.25 13.64 14.43
C PRO A 93 -4.33 14.18 13.49
N ILE A 94 -4.40 13.65 12.28
CA ILE A 94 -5.45 14.00 11.31
C ILE A 94 -6.83 13.56 11.84
N ASP A 95 -7.84 14.39 11.61
CA ASP A 95 -9.23 14.08 11.99
C ASP A 95 -10.03 13.63 10.75
N THR A 96 -10.08 12.32 10.50
CA THR A 96 -10.83 11.75 9.37
C THR A 96 -12.35 11.79 9.56
N GLU A 97 -12.86 12.25 10.71
CA GLU A 97 -14.30 12.55 10.85
C GLU A 97 -14.69 13.83 10.12
N ARG A 98 -13.74 14.76 9.98
CA ARG A 98 -13.89 16.02 9.26
C ARG A 98 -13.49 15.94 7.79
N MET A 99 -13.32 14.73 7.26
CA MET A 99 -12.92 14.51 5.88
C MET A 99 -13.92 15.16 4.91
N GLU A 100 -13.42 15.90 3.92
CA GLU A 100 -14.20 16.28 2.75
C GLU A 100 -14.36 15.04 1.86
N VAL A 101 -15.42 14.27 2.13
CA VAL A 101 -15.63 12.95 1.55
C VAL A 101 -15.96 13.05 0.06
N GLN A 102 -15.13 12.44 -0.78
CA GLN A 102 -15.36 12.26 -2.21
C GLN A 102 -15.95 10.89 -2.54
N ARG A 103 -15.70 9.90 -1.67
CA ARG A 103 -16.25 8.55 -1.73
C ARG A 103 -16.43 8.00 -0.32
N ARG A 104 -17.55 7.30 -0.10
CA ARG A 104 -17.88 6.63 1.16
C ARG A 104 -18.82 5.48 0.92
N ILE A 105 -18.40 4.28 1.29
CA ILE A 105 -19.24 3.08 1.21
C ILE A 105 -19.20 2.27 2.51
N SER A 106 -20.29 1.55 2.78
CA SER A 106 -20.41 0.58 3.85
C SER A 106 -21.08 -0.69 3.34
N ALA A 107 -20.53 -1.86 3.66
CA ALA A 107 -21.11 -3.15 3.31
C ALA A 107 -21.95 -3.76 4.43
N THR A 108 -22.00 -3.14 5.61
CA THR A 108 -22.72 -3.67 6.79
C THR A 108 -24.15 -3.17 6.92
N PHE A 109 -24.49 -2.07 6.25
CA PHE A 109 -25.84 -1.53 6.19
C PHE A 109 -26.21 -1.17 4.75
N LYS A 110 -27.50 -1.30 4.42
CA LYS A 110 -28.02 -0.87 3.10
C LYS A 110 -27.85 0.65 2.95
N ASP A 111 -28.34 1.39 3.95
CA ASP A 111 -28.28 2.84 4.03
C ASP A 111 -27.61 3.24 5.34
N VAL A 112 -26.79 4.28 5.29
CA VAL A 112 -26.09 4.87 6.45
C VAL A 112 -26.38 6.37 6.49
N PRO A 113 -26.36 7.05 7.66
CA PRO A 113 -26.43 8.51 7.71
C PRO A 113 -25.37 9.13 6.80
N GLY A 114 -25.76 10.11 5.98
CA GLY A 114 -24.93 10.67 4.91
C GLY A 114 -24.93 9.89 3.58
N GLY A 115 -25.59 8.72 3.52
CA GLY A 115 -25.75 7.91 2.31
C GLY A 115 -24.51 7.12 1.88
N GLN A 116 -24.70 6.31 0.84
CA GLN A 116 -23.63 5.60 0.13
C GLN A 116 -23.16 6.48 -1.03
N LEU A 117 -21.92 6.96 -1.00
CA LEU A 117 -21.32 7.79 -2.04
C LEU A 117 -20.27 6.98 -2.80
N LEU A 118 -20.59 6.55 -4.02
CA LEU A 118 -19.68 5.70 -4.80
C LEU A 118 -18.42 6.43 -5.28
N GLY A 119 -18.51 7.72 -5.60
CA GLY A 119 -17.38 8.49 -6.14
C GLY A 119 -16.73 7.87 -7.39
N PRO A 120 -15.53 8.33 -7.79
CA PRO A 120 -14.83 7.84 -8.99
C PRO A 120 -14.18 6.46 -8.80
N THR A 121 -14.92 5.38 -9.09
CA THR A 121 -14.51 3.97 -8.84
C THR A 121 -14.55 3.07 -10.08
N TYR A 122 -13.74 1.99 -10.06
CA TYR A 122 -13.78 0.89 -11.03
C TYR A 122 -14.68 -0.28 -10.61
N ASP A 123 -15.33 -0.24 -9.44
CA ASP A 123 -16.00 -1.42 -8.85
C ASP A 123 -17.02 -2.10 -9.77
N TYR A 124 -17.80 -1.30 -10.50
CA TYR A 124 -18.92 -1.77 -11.33
C TYR A 124 -18.64 -1.73 -12.83
N THR A 125 -17.40 -1.48 -13.26
CA THR A 125 -17.05 -1.44 -14.67
C THR A 125 -16.99 -2.86 -15.27
N GLN A 126 -17.16 -2.97 -16.58
CA GLN A 126 -16.83 -4.22 -17.28
C GLN A 126 -15.33 -4.25 -17.54
N ARG A 127 -14.65 -5.34 -17.20
CA ARG A 127 -13.19 -5.47 -17.31
C ARG A 127 -12.79 -5.86 -18.73
N LEU A 128 -13.13 -4.99 -19.68
CA LEU A 128 -12.81 -5.09 -21.10
C LEU A 128 -11.79 -4.00 -21.43
N LEU A 129 -10.83 -4.30 -22.29
CA LEU A 129 -9.90 -3.29 -22.79
C LEU A 129 -10.68 -2.29 -23.65
N ASP A 130 -10.56 -1.01 -23.30
CA ASP A 130 -11.18 0.08 -24.03
C ASP A 130 -10.24 0.54 -25.16
N PHE A 131 -10.50 0.06 -26.38
CA PHE A 131 -9.71 0.40 -27.56
C PHE A 131 -9.92 1.85 -28.04
N SER A 132 -10.93 2.57 -27.54
CA SER A 132 -11.13 3.98 -27.88
C SER A 132 -9.97 4.86 -27.39
N LEU A 133 -9.34 4.48 -26.27
CA LEU A 133 -8.19 5.18 -25.69
C LEU A 133 -6.90 5.07 -26.52
N LEU A 134 -6.89 4.29 -27.61
CA LEU A 134 -5.79 4.28 -28.58
C LEU A 134 -5.88 5.44 -29.58
N ALA A 135 -7.05 6.07 -29.72
CA ALA A 135 -7.22 7.26 -30.55
C ALA A 135 -6.80 8.49 -29.76
N GLU A 136 -5.84 9.26 -30.28
CA GLU A 136 -5.54 10.61 -29.78
C GLU A 136 -6.67 11.54 -30.22
N GLU A 137 -7.71 11.71 -29.39
CA GLU A 137 -8.69 12.76 -29.64
C GLU A 137 -8.05 14.12 -29.34
N GLU A 138 -7.94 14.99 -30.35
CA GLU A 138 -7.77 16.43 -30.13
C GLU A 138 -9.01 16.89 -29.35
N SER A 139 -8.83 17.18 -28.07
CA SER A 139 -9.91 17.58 -27.16
C SER A 139 -10.40 18.99 -27.49
N ASP A 140 -11.18 19.11 -28.55
CA ASP A 140 -12.15 20.18 -28.76
C ASP A 140 -13.51 19.49 -28.90
N ARG A 141 -14.19 19.28 -27.76
CA ARG A 141 -15.65 19.21 -27.68
C ARG A 141 -16.13 19.21 -26.24
N ASP A 142 -16.99 20.17 -25.98
CA ASP A 142 -17.80 20.32 -24.80
C ASP A 142 -18.44 19.01 -24.35
N HIS A 143 -18.45 18.83 -23.04
CA HIS A 143 -19.03 17.71 -22.32
C HIS A 143 -20.58 17.75 -22.45
N GLU A 144 -21.13 17.22 -23.55
CA GLU A 144 -22.51 16.76 -23.61
C GLU A 144 -22.57 15.34 -24.16
N GLY A 145 -23.26 14.47 -23.40
CA GLY A 145 -23.13 13.02 -23.45
C GLY A 145 -23.38 12.36 -24.82
N VAL A 146 -22.52 11.39 -25.12
CA VAL A 146 -22.74 10.31 -26.08
C VAL A 146 -22.07 9.08 -25.42
N GLY A 147 -22.77 8.05 -24.98
CA GLY A 147 -23.77 7.30 -25.73
C GLY A 147 -23.09 6.19 -26.55
N ALA A 148 -22.24 5.35 -25.93
CA ALA A 148 -21.79 4.12 -26.56
C ALA A 148 -22.81 3.01 -26.28
N GLU A 149 -23.54 2.63 -27.33
CA GLU A 149 -24.57 1.60 -27.34
C GLU A 149 -24.04 0.27 -26.78
N HIS A 150 -24.49 -0.12 -25.58
CA HIS A 150 -24.61 -1.52 -25.17
C HIS A 150 -26.05 -1.74 -24.75
N SER A 151 -26.81 -2.37 -25.64
CA SER A 151 -28.20 -2.78 -25.44
C SER A 151 -28.32 -3.75 -24.26
N VAL A 152 -28.88 -3.29 -23.15
CA VAL A 152 -29.41 -4.13 -22.06
C VAL A 152 -30.93 -4.22 -22.24
N PRO A 153 -31.56 -5.41 -22.20
CA PRO A 153 -33.01 -5.51 -22.31
C PRO A 153 -33.70 -4.91 -21.07
N PRO A 154 -34.93 -4.40 -21.17
CA PRO A 154 -35.56 -3.67 -20.08
C PRO A 154 -35.97 -4.63 -18.97
N SER A 155 -35.36 -4.51 -17.78
CA SER A 155 -35.96 -5.02 -16.56
C SER A 155 -37.01 -4.02 -16.08
N THR A 156 -38.27 -4.45 -16.17
CA THR A 156 -39.42 -3.72 -15.67
C THR A 156 -39.40 -3.65 -14.15
N GLY A 157 -39.44 -2.43 -13.63
CA GLY A 157 -40.11 -2.09 -12.37
C GLY A 157 -39.25 -2.15 -11.11
N LEU A 158 -38.79 -0.96 -10.68
CA LEU A 158 -38.86 -0.49 -9.28
C LEU A 158 -38.59 1.02 -9.30
N ASN A 159 -39.53 1.79 -8.77
CA ASN A 159 -39.55 3.26 -8.77
C ASN A 159 -38.26 3.86 -8.17
N ALA A 160 -37.43 4.46 -9.02
CA ALA A 160 -36.45 5.45 -8.59
C ALA A 160 -37.18 6.81 -8.53
N GLY A 161 -37.34 7.35 -7.33
CA GLY A 161 -37.83 8.69 -7.10
C GLY A 161 -36.96 9.70 -7.84
N SER A 162 -37.62 10.61 -8.53
CA SER A 162 -37.09 11.72 -9.31
C SER A 162 -36.03 12.54 -8.57
N ALA A 163 -34.78 12.50 -9.04
CA ALA A 163 -33.79 13.52 -8.77
C ALA A 163 -33.84 14.57 -9.91
N GLN A 164 -34.64 15.61 -9.70
CA GLN A 164 -34.55 16.87 -10.43
C GLN A 164 -34.28 17.98 -9.42
N SER A 165 -33.05 18.50 -9.41
CA SER A 165 -32.72 19.87 -9.00
C SER A 165 -31.21 20.10 -9.19
N GLY A 166 -30.85 21.26 -9.75
CA GLY A 166 -29.49 21.68 -10.07
C GLY A 166 -28.60 21.95 -8.84
N PRO A 167 -27.46 22.64 -9.00
CA PRO A 167 -26.47 22.81 -7.95
C PRO A 167 -26.94 23.89 -6.97
N GLU A 168 -27.88 23.52 -6.11
CA GLU A 168 -28.06 24.18 -4.82
C GLU A 168 -27.00 23.57 -3.91
N ALA A 169 -26.15 24.41 -3.29
CA ALA A 169 -25.16 23.97 -2.32
C ALA A 169 -25.89 23.38 -1.12
N ALA A 170 -26.17 22.07 -1.18
CA ALA A 170 -26.74 21.32 -0.08
C ALA A 170 -25.80 21.45 1.11
N GLU A 171 -26.34 21.80 2.28
CA GLU A 171 -25.56 21.79 3.51
C GLU A 171 -24.90 20.41 3.66
N PRO A 172 -23.61 20.34 4.04
CA PRO A 172 -22.90 19.07 4.16
C PRO A 172 -23.66 18.18 5.14
N THR A 173 -24.24 17.10 4.61
CA THR A 173 -24.97 16.15 5.44
C THR A 173 -23.96 15.47 6.36
N PRO A 174 -24.20 15.44 7.69
CA PRO A 174 -23.28 14.76 8.60
C PRO A 174 -23.07 13.31 8.17
N THR A 175 -21.80 12.92 8.01
CA THR A 175 -21.38 11.55 7.63
C THR A 175 -20.65 10.88 8.82
N PRO A 176 -21.36 10.57 9.92
CA PRO A 176 -20.76 9.90 11.06
C PRO A 176 -20.18 8.54 10.63
N ARG A 177 -19.14 8.09 11.32
CA ARG A 177 -18.56 6.76 11.05
C ARG A 177 -19.55 5.66 11.37
N VAL A 178 -19.56 4.61 10.57
CA VAL A 178 -20.39 3.42 10.81
C VAL A 178 -20.03 2.76 12.14
N VAL A 179 -18.75 2.72 12.49
CA VAL A 179 -18.29 2.16 13.78
C VAL A 179 -18.80 2.97 14.99
N THR A 180 -19.03 4.27 14.84
CA THR A 180 -19.61 5.13 15.90
C THR A 180 -21.07 4.76 16.16
N LEU A 181 -21.81 4.37 15.12
CA LEU A 181 -23.20 3.89 15.26
C LEU A 181 -23.26 2.57 16.04
N LEU A 182 -22.34 1.65 15.73
CA LEU A 182 -22.25 0.37 16.44
C LEU A 182 -21.78 0.54 17.89
N ASP A 183 -20.86 1.47 18.15
CA ASP A 183 -20.39 1.77 19.51
C ASP A 183 -21.46 2.39 20.39
N ALA A 184 -22.37 3.19 19.82
CA ALA A 184 -23.50 3.75 20.56
C ALA A 184 -24.40 2.65 21.19
N GLU A 185 -24.39 1.44 20.61
CA GLU A 185 -25.07 0.25 21.13
C GLU A 185 -24.14 -0.70 21.91
N GLY A 186 -22.85 -0.38 22.02
CA GLY A 186 -21.83 -1.22 22.65
C GLY A 186 -21.50 -2.50 21.86
N LEU A 187 -21.75 -2.50 20.54
CA LEU A 187 -21.63 -3.68 19.69
C LEU A 187 -20.25 -3.88 19.10
N ILE A 188 -19.37 -2.88 19.15
CA ILE A 188 -18.01 -2.94 18.60
C ILE A 188 -17.03 -2.40 19.65
N GLU A 189 -15.82 -2.97 19.68
CA GLU A 189 -14.74 -2.36 20.46
C GLU A 189 -14.40 -0.96 19.90
N GLN A 190 -13.96 -0.04 20.75
CA GLN A 190 -13.46 1.27 20.32
C GLN A 190 -12.12 1.60 20.97
N GLU A 191 -11.22 2.13 20.15
CA GLU A 191 -10.02 2.81 20.61
C GLU A 191 -10.42 4.21 21.04
N ARG A 192 -10.23 4.54 22.32
CA ARG A 192 -10.57 5.86 22.87
C ARG A 192 -9.29 6.67 23.06
N PRO A 193 -9.27 7.95 22.67
CA PRO A 193 -8.16 8.84 22.99
C PRO A 193 -7.88 8.82 24.50
N SER A 194 -6.61 8.69 24.87
CA SER A 194 -6.15 8.75 26.25
C SER A 194 -5.11 9.84 26.36
N GLU A 195 -5.26 10.73 27.35
CA GLU A 195 -4.27 11.78 27.65
C GLU A 195 -2.91 11.19 28.08
N ASN A 196 -2.89 9.92 28.49
CA ASN A 196 -1.69 9.19 28.90
C ASN A 196 -1.13 8.26 27.82
N SER A 197 -1.59 8.39 26.56
CA SER A 197 -1.01 7.62 25.46
C SER A 197 0.45 8.02 25.27
N ALA A 198 1.34 7.02 25.21
CA ALA A 198 2.73 7.27 24.86
C ALA A 198 2.84 7.73 23.40
N GLU A 199 3.85 8.54 23.11
CA GLU A 199 4.21 8.87 21.73
C GLU A 199 4.56 7.58 20.97
N PRO A 200 4.01 7.39 19.76
CA PRO A 200 4.30 6.19 18.98
C PRO A 200 5.78 6.18 18.57
N VAL A 201 6.41 5.00 18.66
CA VAL A 201 7.76 4.80 18.14
C VAL A 201 7.78 5.08 16.64
N ASP A 202 8.77 5.85 16.19
CA ASP A 202 8.93 6.20 14.79
C ASP A 202 9.95 5.29 14.09
N LEU A 203 9.47 4.37 13.26
CA LEU A 203 10.28 3.48 12.42
C LEU A 203 11.19 4.20 11.42
N ALA A 204 11.03 5.51 11.22
CA ALA A 204 11.97 6.30 10.44
C ALA A 204 13.21 6.75 11.23
N LEU A 205 13.19 6.64 12.56
CA LEU A 205 14.28 7.05 13.46
C LEU A 205 14.83 5.86 14.26
N GLU A 206 13.97 4.92 14.61
CA GLU A 206 14.30 3.76 15.43
C GLU A 206 14.07 2.45 14.65
N PRO A 207 14.93 1.44 14.84
CA PRO A 207 14.74 0.16 14.18
C PRO A 207 13.50 -0.57 14.71
N LEU A 208 12.90 -1.42 13.87
CA LEU A 208 11.83 -2.31 14.29
C LEU A 208 12.33 -3.32 15.34
N LEU A 209 11.71 -3.33 16.51
CA LEU A 209 11.96 -4.27 17.60
C LEU A 209 10.72 -5.07 17.94
N MET A 210 10.92 -6.29 18.44
CA MET A 210 9.84 -7.20 18.86
C MET A 210 9.79 -7.35 20.39
N PRO A 211 8.59 -7.49 20.98
CA PRO A 211 7.27 -7.40 20.33
C PRO A 211 6.92 -5.96 19.92
N ALA A 212 6.29 -5.79 18.75
CA ALA A 212 5.89 -4.48 18.24
C ALA A 212 4.45 -4.11 18.68
N GLU A 213 4.29 -2.93 19.28
CA GLU A 213 2.98 -2.37 19.63
C GLU A 213 2.16 -2.02 18.38
N ARG A 214 0.83 -1.95 18.52
CA ARG A 214 -0.09 -1.75 17.39
C ARG A 214 0.24 -0.51 16.55
N ALA A 215 0.65 0.59 17.17
CA ALA A 215 1.07 1.80 16.46
C ALA A 215 2.25 1.54 15.51
N VAL A 216 3.27 0.81 15.98
CA VAL A 216 4.45 0.42 15.19
C VAL A 216 4.06 -0.54 14.07
N ARG A 217 3.17 -1.50 14.35
CA ARG A 217 2.65 -2.43 13.33
C ARG A 217 1.92 -1.66 12.23
N LEU A 218 1.01 -0.75 12.58
CA LEU A 218 0.29 0.08 11.61
C LEU A 218 1.23 0.98 10.81
N GLN A 219 2.26 1.55 11.44
CA GLN A 219 3.27 2.35 10.73
C GLN A 219 4.04 1.49 9.71
N ASN A 220 4.42 0.26 10.06
CA ASN A 220 5.06 -0.67 9.13
C ASN A 220 4.10 -1.09 8.00
N LEU A 221 2.85 -1.43 8.30
CA LEU A 221 1.85 -1.82 7.30
C LEU A 221 1.52 -0.68 6.32
N ALA A 222 1.55 0.58 6.76
CA ALA A 222 1.41 1.73 5.87
C ALA A 222 2.52 1.76 4.81
N ARG A 223 3.74 1.35 5.17
CA ARG A 223 4.94 1.32 4.31
C ARG A 223 5.08 0.05 3.47
N ALA A 224 4.37 -1.01 3.86
CA ALA A 224 4.45 -2.33 3.26
C ALA A 224 3.99 -2.38 1.80
N ASP A 225 4.54 -3.33 1.06
CA ASP A 225 4.15 -3.67 -0.31
C ASP A 225 2.67 -4.05 -0.38
N GLU A 226 1.94 -3.38 -1.26
CA GLU A 226 0.52 -3.63 -1.43
C GLU A 226 0.20 -5.05 -1.93
N GLY A 227 1.05 -5.64 -2.77
CA GLY A 227 0.86 -6.99 -3.31
C GLY A 227 1.05 -8.07 -2.24
N PHE A 228 2.08 -7.92 -1.40
CA PHE A 228 2.33 -8.78 -0.24
C PHE A 228 1.16 -8.72 0.74
N LEU A 229 0.75 -7.51 1.16
CA LEU A 229 -0.37 -7.35 2.08
C LEU A 229 -1.66 -7.92 1.50
N LEU A 230 -1.96 -7.64 0.23
CA LEU A 230 -3.16 -8.14 -0.44
C LEU A 230 -3.19 -9.68 -0.44
N SER A 231 -2.08 -10.31 -0.82
CA SER A 231 -1.98 -11.77 -0.92
C SER A 231 -2.15 -12.42 0.45
N THR A 232 -1.52 -11.85 1.48
CA THR A 232 -1.63 -12.36 2.84
C THR A 232 -3.02 -12.11 3.43
N ALA A 233 -3.62 -10.94 3.19
CA ALA A 233 -4.98 -10.62 3.59
C ALA A 233 -5.98 -11.58 2.93
N TYR A 234 -5.82 -11.85 1.63
CA TYR A 234 -6.62 -12.82 0.90
C TYR A 234 -6.49 -14.24 1.49
N SER A 235 -5.31 -14.64 1.97
CA SER A 235 -5.14 -15.94 2.65
C SER A 235 -6.04 -16.08 3.89
N THR A 236 -6.24 -15.00 4.65
CA THR A 236 -7.15 -15.00 5.82
C THR A 236 -8.60 -15.22 5.43
N GLN A 237 -9.03 -14.63 4.31
CA GLN A 237 -10.36 -14.82 3.74
C GLN A 237 -10.56 -16.25 3.22
N ARG A 238 -9.46 -16.92 2.84
CA ARG A 238 -9.44 -18.32 2.39
C ARG A 238 -9.35 -19.34 3.54
N GLY A 239 -9.27 -18.87 4.78
CA GLY A 239 -9.33 -19.72 5.98
C GLY A 239 -8.03 -19.87 6.75
N TYR A 240 -6.92 -19.31 6.28
CA TYR A 240 -5.66 -19.28 7.02
C TYR A 240 -5.71 -18.16 8.06
N ALA A 241 -6.06 -18.49 9.31
CA ALA A 241 -6.43 -17.52 10.35
C ALA A 241 -7.70 -16.71 10.03
N ARG A 242 -8.84 -17.41 9.91
CA ARG A 242 -10.12 -16.81 9.54
C ARG A 242 -10.60 -15.80 10.59
N ASN A 243 -10.85 -14.56 10.18
CA ASN A 243 -11.34 -13.46 11.02
C ASN A 243 -12.71 -12.86 10.59
N HIS A 244 -13.35 -13.45 9.56
CA HIS A 244 -14.68 -13.08 9.03
C HIS A 244 -14.90 -11.56 8.87
N PRO A 245 -14.26 -10.92 7.88
CA PRO A 245 -14.29 -9.47 7.74
C PRO A 245 -15.54 -8.98 7.00
N PHE A 246 -16.00 -7.79 7.40
CA PHE A 246 -16.98 -6.98 6.69
C PHE A 246 -16.42 -5.56 6.53
N ALA A 247 -16.56 -4.96 5.35
CA ALA A 247 -16.20 -3.55 5.16
C ALA A 247 -17.19 -2.66 5.92
N GLY A 248 -16.85 -2.30 7.15
CA GLY A 248 -17.66 -1.43 7.99
C GLY A 248 -17.78 -0.06 7.35
N GLU A 249 -16.64 0.52 6.99
CA GLU A 249 -16.59 1.72 6.18
C GLU A 249 -15.29 1.84 5.38
N ILE A 250 -15.42 2.32 4.14
CA ILE A 250 -14.31 2.80 3.33
C ILE A 250 -14.65 4.23 2.93
N ARG A 251 -13.78 5.19 3.25
CA ARG A 251 -13.95 6.60 2.88
C ARG A 251 -12.67 7.15 2.28
N PHE A 252 -12.83 7.98 1.25
CA PHE A 252 -11.74 8.67 0.56
C PHE A 252 -12.11 10.14 0.40
N GLY A 253 -11.15 11.01 0.68
CA GLY A 253 -11.35 12.45 0.64
C GLY A 253 -10.18 13.21 1.23
N LYS A 254 -10.35 14.53 1.34
CA LYS A 254 -9.33 15.43 1.86
C LYS A 254 -9.46 15.61 3.37
N VAL A 255 -8.33 15.69 4.05
CA VAL A 255 -8.25 16.00 5.49
C VAL A 255 -7.23 17.10 5.72
N ALA A 256 -7.55 18.02 6.62
CA ALA A 256 -6.64 19.08 7.03
C ALA A 256 -5.45 18.51 7.82
N VAL A 257 -4.26 19.08 7.59
CA VAL A 257 -3.03 18.78 8.32
C VAL A 257 -2.64 20.03 9.09
N GLU A 258 -2.65 19.92 10.42
CA GLU A 258 -2.34 21.02 11.32
C GLU A 258 -1.03 20.76 12.06
N MET A 259 -0.28 21.82 12.34
CA MET A 259 0.91 21.75 13.17
C MET A 259 0.88 22.84 14.23
N GLU A 260 1.29 22.49 15.45
CA GLU A 260 1.50 23.47 16.50
C GLU A 260 2.83 24.17 16.28
N ILE A 261 2.79 25.49 16.05
CA ILE A 261 3.98 26.31 15.86
C ILE A 261 4.28 26.99 17.20
N PRO A 262 5.36 26.61 17.91
CA PRO A 262 5.66 27.13 19.24
C PRO A 262 5.71 28.66 19.31
N GLU A 263 6.19 29.31 18.25
CA GLU A 263 6.28 30.76 18.13
C GLU A 263 4.92 31.46 18.04
N LEU A 264 3.88 30.76 17.60
CA LEU A 264 2.52 31.30 17.44
C LEU A 264 1.61 30.93 18.62
N GLY A 265 1.88 29.81 19.31
CA GLY A 265 1.11 29.36 20.48
C GLY A 265 -0.28 28.79 20.14
N PHE A 266 -0.54 28.48 18.87
CA PHE A 266 -1.74 27.78 18.39
C PHE A 266 -1.39 26.93 17.16
N ALA A 267 -2.29 26.01 16.78
CA ALA A 267 -2.11 25.19 15.59
C ALA A 267 -2.52 25.94 14.32
N VAL A 268 -1.69 25.78 13.28
CA VAL A 268 -1.92 26.33 11.95
C VAL A 268 -2.16 25.18 10.99
N GLU A 269 -3.18 25.33 10.15
CA GLU A 269 -3.41 24.44 9.02
C GLU A 269 -2.31 24.67 7.97
N LEU A 270 -1.52 23.62 7.70
CA LEU A 270 -0.46 23.64 6.71
C LEU A 270 -1.00 23.38 5.29
N GLY A 271 -2.15 22.72 5.20
CA GLY A 271 -2.82 22.35 3.96
C GLY A 271 -3.66 21.08 4.15
N GLU A 272 -3.98 20.44 3.04
CA GLU A 272 -4.81 19.24 3.00
C GLU A 272 -4.07 18.07 2.37
N ILE A 273 -4.41 16.87 2.79
CA ILE A 273 -3.96 15.63 2.14
C ILE A 273 -5.15 14.77 1.77
N GLU A 274 -5.05 14.09 0.64
CA GLU A 274 -6.00 13.06 0.25
C GLU A 274 -5.63 11.72 0.89
N VAL A 275 -6.58 11.11 1.60
CA VAL A 275 -6.39 9.81 2.24
C VAL A 275 -7.59 8.90 2.01
N THR A 276 -7.31 7.60 1.95
CA THR A 276 -8.33 6.55 2.04
C THR A 276 -8.22 5.88 3.41
N GLU A 277 -9.32 5.88 4.15
CA GLU A 277 -9.47 5.19 5.44
C GLU A 277 -10.37 3.97 5.27
N CYS A 278 -9.97 2.83 5.82
CA CYS A 278 -10.74 1.60 5.85
C CYS A 278 -10.85 1.05 7.27
N GLN A 279 -12.09 0.82 7.70
CA GLN A 279 -12.42 0.16 8.96
C GLN A 279 -13.15 -1.15 8.65
N MET A 280 -12.48 -2.26 8.92
CA MET A 280 -13.06 -3.60 8.82
C MET A 280 -13.68 -3.98 10.16
N ILE A 281 -14.86 -4.58 10.10
CA ILE A 281 -15.54 -5.20 11.25
C ILE A 281 -15.28 -6.69 11.16
N ASN A 282 -14.85 -7.28 12.26
CA ASN A 282 -14.45 -8.68 12.36
C ASN A 282 -15.24 -9.40 13.46
N GLN A 283 -15.23 -10.74 13.41
CA GLN A 283 -16.01 -11.56 14.32
C GLN A 283 -15.77 -11.21 15.80
N PHE A 284 -16.84 -11.34 16.57
CA PHE A 284 -16.90 -10.89 17.95
C PHE A 284 -15.98 -11.68 18.89
N ALA A 285 -15.44 -10.98 19.88
CA ALA A 285 -14.77 -11.57 21.03
C ALA A 285 -15.57 -11.22 22.30
N GLY A 286 -15.58 -12.12 23.28
CA GLY A 286 -16.31 -11.92 24.53
C GLY A 286 -15.78 -12.82 25.64
N SER A 287 -16.05 -12.45 26.89
CA SER A 287 -15.63 -13.23 28.05
C SER A 287 -16.74 -13.30 29.09
N LYS A 288 -16.53 -14.02 30.20
CA LYS A 288 -17.46 -13.97 31.34
C LYS A 288 -17.56 -12.58 31.98
N LYS A 289 -16.57 -11.70 31.74
CA LYS A 289 -16.50 -10.34 32.31
C LYS A 289 -16.84 -9.23 31.31
N THR A 290 -16.79 -9.52 30.01
CA THR A 290 -16.96 -8.54 28.93
C THR A 290 -18.01 -9.04 27.95
N PRO A 291 -19.07 -8.27 27.67
CA PRO A 291 -20.08 -8.68 26.70
C PRO A 291 -19.44 -8.93 25.32
N PRO A 292 -19.96 -9.88 24.53
CA PRO A 292 -19.49 -10.08 23.17
C PRO A 292 -19.64 -8.80 22.34
N SER A 293 -18.56 -8.36 21.72
CA SER A 293 -18.52 -7.20 20.82
C SER A 293 -17.69 -7.53 19.60
N PHE A 294 -18.05 -6.96 18.45
CA PHE A 294 -17.25 -7.04 17.24
C PHE A 294 -15.86 -6.48 17.48
N THR A 295 -14.88 -7.08 16.81
CA THR A 295 -13.53 -6.54 16.75
C THR A 295 -13.35 -5.74 15.47
N GLN A 296 -12.28 -4.95 15.38
CA GLN A 296 -12.01 -4.12 14.21
C GLN A 296 -10.55 -4.18 13.74
N GLY A 297 -10.39 -3.98 12.44
CA GLY A 297 -9.12 -3.73 11.78
C GLY A 297 -9.07 -2.32 11.20
N TYR A 298 -7.89 -1.73 11.12
CA TYR A 298 -7.70 -0.36 10.64
C TYR A 298 -6.67 -0.26 9.52
N GLY A 299 -6.98 0.50 8.47
CA GLY A 299 -6.05 0.82 7.41
C GLY A 299 -6.20 2.25 6.90
N LEU A 300 -5.08 2.88 6.61
CA LEU A 300 -5.01 4.25 6.11
C LEU A 300 -3.90 4.35 5.05
N ALA A 301 -4.20 4.98 3.92
CA ALA A 301 -3.25 5.16 2.82
C ALA A 301 -3.43 6.52 2.16
N PHE A 302 -2.39 7.05 1.51
CA PHE A 302 -2.50 8.28 0.74
C PHE A 302 -3.23 8.05 -0.58
N GLY A 303 -3.93 9.09 -1.04
CA GLY A 303 -4.71 9.11 -2.27
C GLY A 303 -5.82 8.05 -2.28
N HIS A 304 -6.31 7.71 -3.46
CA HIS A 304 -7.42 6.78 -3.66
C HIS A 304 -6.96 5.30 -3.66
N SER A 305 -6.23 4.89 -2.61
CA SER A 305 -5.58 3.58 -2.48
C SER A 305 -6.41 2.56 -1.68
N GLU A 306 -7.66 2.31 -2.09
CA GLU A 306 -8.59 1.46 -1.32
C GLU A 306 -8.06 0.04 -1.09
N ARG A 307 -7.51 -0.60 -2.12
CA ARG A 307 -7.00 -1.97 -2.03
C ARG A 307 -5.88 -2.10 -0.97
N LYS A 308 -4.98 -1.12 -0.87
CA LYS A 308 -3.97 -1.02 0.19
C LYS A 308 -4.60 -0.83 1.56
N ALA A 309 -5.53 0.13 1.71
CA ALA A 309 -6.18 0.40 2.99
C ALA A 309 -6.97 -0.81 3.51
N MET A 310 -7.69 -1.51 2.62
CA MET A 310 -8.40 -2.75 2.96
C MET A 310 -7.45 -3.87 3.39
N ALA A 311 -6.37 -4.10 2.63
CA ALA A 311 -5.39 -5.13 2.97
C ALA A 311 -4.71 -4.84 4.33
N MET A 312 -4.35 -3.58 4.57
CA MET A 312 -3.81 -3.11 5.85
C MET A 312 -4.79 -3.37 7.00
N SER A 313 -6.07 -3.03 6.83
CA SER A 313 -7.11 -3.26 7.84
C SER A 313 -7.28 -4.74 8.20
N LEU A 314 -7.28 -5.63 7.19
CA LEU A 314 -7.36 -7.08 7.41
C LEU A 314 -6.14 -7.63 8.15
N ILE A 315 -4.93 -7.17 7.80
CA ILE A 315 -3.69 -7.62 8.43
C ILE A 315 -3.52 -7.03 9.83
N ASP A 316 -3.88 -5.77 10.07
CA ASP A 316 -3.90 -5.18 11.40
C ASP A 316 -4.69 -6.06 12.36
N ARG A 317 -5.93 -6.42 11.98
CA ARG A 317 -6.74 -7.32 12.81
C ARG A 317 -6.11 -8.71 13.01
N ALA A 318 -5.47 -9.28 11.98
CA ALA A 318 -4.82 -10.58 12.11
C ALA A 318 -3.63 -10.53 13.10
N LEU A 319 -2.85 -9.45 13.08
CA LEU A 319 -1.71 -9.22 13.98
C LEU A 319 -2.13 -8.95 15.44
N ARG A 320 -3.42 -8.71 15.70
CA ARG A 320 -3.97 -8.60 17.06
C ARG A 320 -4.31 -9.95 17.69
N ALA A 321 -3.91 -11.06 17.08
CA ALA A 321 -4.19 -12.41 17.58
C ALA A 321 -3.86 -12.58 19.07
N GLN A 322 -2.66 -12.17 19.50
CA GLN A 322 -2.25 -12.28 20.91
C GLN A 322 -3.09 -11.39 21.85
N GLU A 323 -3.42 -10.16 21.43
CA GLU A 323 -4.25 -9.22 22.19
C GLU A 323 -5.67 -9.77 22.41
N LEU A 324 -6.15 -10.56 21.45
CA LEU A 324 -7.48 -11.14 21.44
C LEU A 324 -7.52 -12.59 21.94
N GLY A 325 -6.39 -13.13 22.40
CA GLY A 325 -6.29 -14.50 22.93
C GLY A 325 -6.42 -15.60 21.87
N GLU A 326 -6.14 -15.29 20.61
CA GLU A 326 -6.19 -16.21 19.48
C GLU A 326 -4.86 -16.97 19.34
N ALA A 327 -4.92 -18.23 18.90
CA ALA A 327 -3.72 -18.97 18.54
C ALA A 327 -3.17 -18.46 17.19
N VAL A 328 -1.85 -18.33 17.09
CA VAL A 328 -1.15 -18.04 15.82
C VAL A 328 -1.11 -19.33 15.00
N THR A 329 -1.84 -19.36 13.89
CA THR A 329 -2.02 -20.55 13.04
C THR A 329 -1.59 -20.35 11.59
N ALA A 330 -1.33 -19.11 11.20
CA ALA A 330 -0.95 -18.74 9.84
C ALA A 330 0.01 -17.55 9.84
N PRO A 331 0.78 -17.34 8.75
CA PRO A 331 1.73 -16.23 8.65
C PRO A 331 1.09 -14.85 8.87
N ALA A 332 -0.17 -14.65 8.48
CA ALA A 332 -0.89 -13.38 8.68
C ALA A 332 -1.04 -12.97 10.16
N GLN A 333 -0.95 -13.91 11.10
CA GLN A 333 -1.01 -13.66 12.54
C GLN A 333 0.37 -13.56 13.20
N ASP A 334 1.45 -13.80 12.46
CA ASP A 334 2.82 -13.77 12.96
C ASP A 334 3.44 -12.39 12.72
N PRO A 335 3.63 -11.56 13.77
CA PRO A 335 4.19 -10.22 13.60
C PRO A 335 5.61 -10.23 13.05
N GLU A 336 6.44 -11.22 13.41
CA GLU A 336 7.82 -11.28 12.94
C GLU A 336 7.86 -11.57 11.44
N PHE A 337 7.11 -12.58 11.00
CA PHE A 337 6.99 -12.88 9.58
C PHE A 337 6.42 -11.71 8.80
N MET A 338 5.35 -11.07 9.30
CA MET A 338 4.72 -9.99 8.57
C MET A 338 5.59 -8.74 8.47
N LEU A 339 6.16 -8.27 9.58
CA LEU A 339 6.78 -6.95 9.62
C LEU A 339 8.20 -6.91 9.00
N TYR A 340 8.93 -8.04 9.01
CA TYR A 340 10.27 -8.14 8.39
C TYR A 340 10.25 -8.46 6.89
N HIS A 341 9.11 -8.81 6.31
CA HIS A 341 9.01 -9.20 4.89
C HIS A 341 8.04 -8.33 4.08
N SER A 342 7.54 -7.25 4.69
CA SER A 342 6.51 -6.40 4.09
C SER A 342 7.07 -5.20 3.33
N ASP A 343 8.20 -4.59 3.73
CA ASP A 343 8.76 -3.42 3.04
C ASP A 343 9.49 -3.85 1.75
N ASN A 344 8.97 -3.43 0.59
CA ASN A 344 9.60 -3.78 -0.69
C ASN A 344 10.93 -3.09 -0.94
N VAL A 345 11.26 -2.00 -0.24
CA VAL A 345 12.58 -1.37 -0.33
C VAL A 345 13.64 -2.36 0.18
N GLU A 346 13.38 -2.98 1.33
CA GLU A 346 14.25 -4.00 1.91
C GLU A 346 14.23 -5.28 1.08
N ALA A 347 13.03 -5.81 0.79
CA ALA A 347 12.88 -7.08 0.09
C ALA A 347 13.45 -7.04 -1.34
N SER A 348 13.15 -5.99 -2.10
CA SER A 348 13.67 -5.81 -3.45
C SER A 348 15.19 -5.63 -3.43
N GLY A 349 15.71 -4.77 -2.54
CA GLY A 349 17.15 -4.57 -2.39
C GLY A 349 17.88 -5.89 -2.09
N PHE A 350 17.36 -6.67 -1.13
CA PHE A 350 17.96 -7.94 -0.72
C PHE A 350 17.74 -9.07 -1.74
N VAL A 351 16.70 -9.07 -2.56
CA VAL A 351 16.63 -10.07 -3.65
C VAL A 351 17.59 -9.69 -4.78
N GLN A 352 17.63 -8.41 -5.14
CA GLN A 352 18.42 -7.91 -6.26
C GLN A 352 19.92 -7.87 -5.98
N HIS A 353 20.35 -7.85 -4.71
CA HIS A 353 21.78 -7.87 -4.37
C HIS A 353 22.49 -9.09 -4.96
N LEU A 354 21.79 -10.21 -5.22
CA LEU A 354 22.35 -11.41 -5.86
C LEU A 354 22.95 -11.15 -7.26
N LYS A 355 22.63 -10.02 -7.90
CA LYS A 355 23.27 -9.55 -9.14
C LYS A 355 24.72 -9.08 -8.92
N LEU A 356 25.07 -8.72 -7.69
CA LEU A 356 26.42 -8.29 -7.32
C LEU A 356 27.39 -9.48 -7.34
N PRO A 357 28.71 -9.22 -7.44
CA PRO A 357 29.68 -10.30 -7.49
C PRO A 357 29.77 -11.10 -6.19
N HIS A 358 29.37 -12.38 -6.23
CA HIS A 358 29.48 -13.36 -5.13
C HIS A 358 30.54 -14.45 -5.42
N TYR A 359 31.50 -14.16 -6.31
CA TYR A 359 32.45 -15.17 -6.79
C TYR A 359 33.42 -15.67 -5.71
N VAL A 360 33.61 -14.95 -4.60
CA VAL A 360 34.46 -15.43 -3.50
C VAL A 360 33.74 -16.54 -2.73
N ASP A 361 32.54 -16.25 -2.23
CA ASP A 361 31.74 -17.23 -1.47
C ASP A 361 31.42 -18.45 -2.33
N PHE A 362 31.10 -18.24 -3.61
CA PHE A 362 30.85 -19.33 -4.55
C PHE A 362 32.08 -20.22 -4.78
N GLN A 363 33.31 -19.68 -4.70
CA GLN A 363 34.52 -20.51 -4.81
C GLN A 363 34.70 -21.42 -3.60
N SER A 364 34.36 -20.95 -2.39
CA SER A 364 34.38 -21.80 -1.19
C SER A 364 33.38 -22.96 -1.31
N GLU A 365 32.17 -22.70 -1.81
CA GLU A 365 31.18 -23.75 -2.09
C GLU A 365 31.64 -24.73 -3.18
N LEU A 366 32.24 -24.22 -4.26
CA LEU A 366 32.83 -25.05 -5.31
C LEU A 366 33.93 -25.96 -4.78
N GLU A 367 34.80 -25.45 -3.91
CA GLU A 367 35.86 -26.23 -3.28
C GLU A 367 35.27 -27.35 -2.42
N LEU A 368 34.26 -27.04 -1.59
CA LEU A 368 33.57 -28.04 -0.76
C LEU A 368 32.96 -29.14 -1.63
N ILE A 369 32.22 -28.79 -2.69
CA ILE A 369 31.62 -29.75 -3.61
C ILE A 369 32.70 -30.61 -4.27
N ARG A 370 33.83 -30.03 -4.70
CA ARG A 370 34.94 -30.78 -5.30
C ARG A 370 35.54 -31.79 -4.33
N ARG A 371 35.74 -31.40 -3.07
CA ARG A 371 36.24 -32.30 -2.01
C ARG A 371 35.26 -33.45 -1.74
N LEU A 372 33.95 -33.15 -1.61
CA LEU A 372 32.92 -34.17 -1.41
C LEU A 372 32.84 -35.14 -2.59
N ARG A 373 32.97 -34.64 -3.83
CA ARG A 373 33.00 -35.49 -5.03
C ARG A 373 34.24 -36.38 -5.08
N ALA A 374 35.42 -35.86 -4.73
CA ALA A 374 36.64 -36.66 -4.68
C ALA A 374 36.60 -37.77 -3.62
N ALA A 375 35.91 -37.53 -2.49
CA ALA A 375 35.70 -38.52 -1.44
C ALA A 375 34.58 -39.54 -1.76
N HIS A 376 33.81 -39.34 -2.83
CA HIS A 376 32.68 -40.21 -3.15
C HIS A 376 33.16 -41.57 -3.69
N PRO A 377 32.62 -42.71 -3.21
CA PRO A 377 33.13 -44.05 -3.52
C PRO A 377 33.20 -44.38 -5.02
N ALA A 378 32.26 -43.86 -5.83
CA ALA A 378 32.28 -44.05 -7.27
C ALA A 378 33.48 -43.39 -7.98
N ALA A 379 34.13 -42.39 -7.36
CA ALA A 379 35.37 -41.80 -7.86
C ALA A 379 36.61 -42.63 -7.49
N ARG A 380 36.55 -43.40 -6.39
CA ARG A 380 37.63 -44.31 -5.94
C ARG A 380 37.65 -45.66 -6.66
N ALA A 381 36.50 -46.14 -7.14
CA ALA A 381 36.42 -47.39 -7.90
C ALA A 381 36.95 -47.29 -9.36
N ALA A 382 37.35 -46.09 -9.79
CA ALA A 382 37.93 -45.84 -11.12
C ALA A 382 39.46 -45.73 -11.12
N GLU A 383 40.12 -45.87 -9.96
CA GLU A 383 41.57 -46.15 -9.92
C GLU A 383 41.76 -47.64 -10.22
N PRO A 384 42.50 -48.03 -11.28
CA PRO A 384 42.75 -49.44 -11.56
C PRO A 384 43.59 -50.02 -10.42
N GLU A 385 43.19 -51.17 -9.90
CA GLU A 385 44.07 -52.03 -9.11
C GLU A 385 45.35 -52.26 -9.93
N GLU A 386 46.48 -51.74 -9.46
CA GLU A 386 47.79 -52.16 -9.94
C GLU A 386 47.88 -53.66 -9.74
N ASP A 387 47.93 -54.41 -10.85
CA ASP A 387 48.22 -55.83 -10.92
C ASP A 387 49.45 -56.16 -10.04
N ALA A 388 49.21 -56.73 -8.87
CA ALA A 388 50.23 -57.39 -8.08
C ALA A 388 50.40 -58.82 -8.60
N ALA A 389 51.53 -59.04 -9.28
CA ALA A 389 52.02 -60.33 -9.78
C ALA A 389 52.31 -61.36 -8.68
#